data_AF-X1DUF5-F1
#
_entry.id   AF-X1DUF5-F1
#
_cell.length_a   1.000
_cell.length_b   1.000
_cell.length_c   1.000
_cell.angle_alpha   90.00
_cell.angle_beta   90.00
_cell.angle_gamma   90.00
#
_symmetry.space_group_name_H-M   'P 1'
#
loop_
_entity.id
_entity.type
_entity.pdbx_description
1 polymer ?
#
loop_
_entity_poly.entity_id
_entity_poly.type
_entity_poly.pdbx_seq_one_letter_code
_entity_poly.pdbx_strand_id
1 'polypeptide(L)'
;TQRNLELFSSSRSGTASGSLLSIIDLTRTAMGGRLLRRWLGQPLLDIKELNKRQDAIAWFTDNTLARRQAISLLGEVADIERLINRVKGGIAVPRELIALRRSLEVIPELQKALAPIGWLKDELKPCPEVVALISQAIVESPGSLDEGGVIRPGFSEELDNLRQSSKNAKQYLADLERKEREKTGIKSLKVGFNRVFGYYIEVSKPNLSQVPQDYIRKQTLVGGERFFTPELKEYESLILNAQDRIAELEGQLFRQVCQQVGASAERISASSLALADIDAFSALAEWP
;
A
#
# COMPACT_ATOMS: atom_id res chain seq x y z
N THR A 1 -42.38 7.86 1.80
CA THR A 1 -42.30 6.65 2.64
C THR A 1 -40.96 6.48 3.33
N GLN A 2 -39.82 6.38 2.62
CA GLN A 2 -38.50 6.15 3.25
C GLN A 2 -38.11 7.16 4.35
N ARG A 3 -38.38 8.46 4.13
CA ARG A 3 -38.15 9.51 5.15
C ARG A 3 -39.04 9.34 6.38
N ASN A 4 -40.30 8.94 6.20
CA ASN A 4 -41.24 8.75 7.30
C ASN A 4 -40.91 7.51 8.13
N LEU A 5 -40.26 6.51 7.52
CA LEU A 5 -39.76 5.31 8.20
C LEU A 5 -38.34 5.49 8.75
N GLU A 6 -37.75 6.69 8.62
CA GLU A 6 -36.41 7.03 9.11
C GLU A 6 -35.34 5.99 8.71
N LEU A 7 -35.42 5.47 7.47
CA LEU A 7 -34.57 4.35 7.06
C LEU A 7 -33.07 4.68 7.09
N PHE A 8 -32.72 5.91 6.73
CA PHE A 8 -31.32 6.35 6.56
C PHE A 8 -30.94 7.57 7.39
N SER A 9 -31.92 8.36 7.82
CA SER A 9 -31.71 9.55 8.65
C SER A 9 -32.91 9.78 9.55
N SER A 10 -32.65 10.27 10.77
CA SER A 10 -33.72 10.63 11.70
C SER A 10 -34.36 11.96 11.30
N SER A 11 -35.68 12.06 11.41
CA SER A 11 -36.42 13.29 11.11
C SER A 11 -36.12 14.41 12.10
N ARG A 12 -35.66 14.06 13.31
CA ARG A 12 -35.38 15.03 14.39
C ARG A 12 -34.00 15.68 14.29
N SER A 13 -32.98 14.92 13.91
CA SER A 13 -31.58 15.39 13.84
C SER A 13 -31.09 15.63 12.42
N GLY A 14 -31.74 15.06 11.40
CA GLY A 14 -31.22 15.03 10.03
C GLY A 14 -29.95 14.19 9.86
N THR A 15 -29.48 13.52 10.91
CA THR A 15 -28.28 12.69 10.90
C THR A 15 -28.63 11.21 10.78
N ALA A 16 -27.65 10.38 10.41
CA ALA A 16 -27.82 8.93 10.36
C ALA A 16 -28.08 8.31 11.75
N SER A 17 -27.65 8.98 12.82
CA SER A 17 -27.86 8.53 14.19
C SER A 17 -29.35 8.51 14.53
N GLY A 18 -29.85 7.35 14.96
CA GLY A 18 -31.26 7.12 15.26
C GLY A 18 -32.10 6.63 14.08
N SER A 19 -31.48 6.37 12.91
CA SER A 19 -32.15 5.71 11.78
C SER A 19 -32.20 4.19 11.93
N LEU A 20 -33.12 3.53 11.22
CA LEU A 20 -33.16 2.06 11.17
C LEU A 20 -31.81 1.47 10.75
N LEU A 21 -31.20 2.01 9.70
CA LEU A 21 -29.89 1.55 9.24
C LEU A 21 -28.84 1.63 10.36
N SER A 22 -28.81 2.71 11.15
CA SER A 22 -27.83 2.84 12.24
C SER A 22 -27.98 1.82 13.38
N ILE A 23 -29.16 1.18 13.48
CA ILE A 23 -29.44 0.16 14.49
C ILE A 23 -29.10 -1.25 13.98
N ILE A 24 -29.38 -1.53 12.70
CA ILE A 24 -29.20 -2.87 12.13
C ILE A 24 -27.84 -3.08 11.47
N ASP A 25 -27.12 -2.01 11.15
CA ASP A 25 -25.82 -2.09 10.49
C ASP A 25 -24.71 -2.43 11.49
N LEU A 26 -24.50 -3.73 11.71
CA LEU A 26 -23.40 -4.31 12.49
C LEU A 26 -22.28 -4.85 11.58
N THR A 27 -22.25 -4.43 10.32
CA THR A 27 -21.27 -4.92 9.33
C THR A 27 -19.84 -4.50 9.69
N ARG A 28 -18.88 -5.33 9.28
CA ARG A 28 -17.44 -5.11 9.54
C ARG A 28 -16.72 -4.47 8.37
N THR A 29 -17.29 -4.55 7.17
CA THR A 29 -16.71 -4.04 5.94
C THR A 29 -17.55 -2.91 5.37
N ALA A 30 -16.89 -1.94 4.73
CA ALA A 30 -17.59 -0.85 4.04
C ALA A 30 -18.49 -1.35 2.90
N MET A 31 -18.12 -2.46 2.25
CA MET A 31 -18.92 -3.10 1.20
C MET A 31 -20.18 -3.77 1.76
N GLY A 32 -20.11 -4.43 2.93
CA GLY A 32 -21.27 -4.97 3.65
C GLY A 32 -22.26 -3.87 4.03
N GLY A 33 -21.80 -2.78 4.64
CA GLY A 33 -22.67 -1.65 5.01
C GLY A 33 -23.34 -0.98 3.79
N ARG A 34 -22.60 -0.84 2.67
CA ARG A 34 -23.17 -0.37 1.39
C ARG A 34 -24.25 -1.32 0.86
N LEU A 35 -24.04 -2.62 0.96
CA LEU A 35 -24.99 -3.63 0.52
C LEU A 35 -26.26 -3.62 1.38
N LEU A 36 -26.12 -3.56 2.70
CA LEU A 36 -27.26 -3.50 3.63
C LEU A 36 -28.10 -2.24 3.41
N ARG A 37 -27.45 -1.08 3.22
CA ARG A 37 -28.12 0.16 2.82
C ARG A 37 -28.91 -0.01 1.52
N ARG A 38 -28.32 -0.69 0.52
CA ARG A 38 -29.00 -0.96 -0.76
C ARG A 38 -30.23 -1.83 -0.57
N TRP A 39 -30.13 -2.92 0.20
CA TRP A 39 -31.27 -3.81 0.47
C TRP A 39 -32.43 -3.08 1.17
N LEU A 40 -32.14 -2.21 2.14
CA LEU A 40 -33.17 -1.38 2.78
C LEU A 40 -33.82 -0.39 1.81
N GLY A 41 -33.04 0.18 0.89
CA GLY A 41 -33.53 1.16 -0.10
C GLY A 41 -34.31 0.52 -1.24
N GLN A 42 -34.01 -0.74 -1.55
CA GLN A 42 -34.55 -1.49 -2.69
C GLN A 42 -34.90 -2.94 -2.26
N PRO A 43 -36.02 -3.12 -1.54
CA PRO A 43 -36.47 -4.45 -1.13
C PRO A 43 -36.75 -5.35 -2.33
N LEU A 44 -36.44 -6.64 -2.18
CA LEU A 44 -36.70 -7.64 -3.21
C LEU A 44 -38.18 -8.03 -3.27
N LEU A 45 -38.62 -8.41 -4.48
CA LEU A 45 -39.93 -9.00 -4.72
C LEU A 45 -39.86 -10.50 -5.06
N ASP A 46 -38.65 -11.01 -5.34
CA ASP A 46 -38.43 -12.43 -5.66
C ASP A 46 -38.34 -13.25 -4.36
N ILE A 47 -39.34 -14.12 -4.17
CA ILE A 47 -39.45 -15.01 -3.00
C ILE A 47 -38.26 -15.98 -2.94
N LYS A 48 -37.75 -16.45 -4.08
CA LYS A 48 -36.62 -17.41 -4.08
C LYS A 48 -35.37 -16.77 -3.51
N GLU A 49 -35.08 -15.53 -3.91
CA GLU A 49 -33.92 -14.79 -3.42
C GLU A 49 -34.12 -14.37 -1.95
N LEU A 50 -35.35 -14.01 -1.54
CA LEU A 50 -35.66 -13.74 -0.13
C LEU A 50 -35.42 -14.98 0.75
N ASN A 51 -35.90 -16.15 0.34
CA ASN A 51 -35.69 -17.40 1.07
C ASN A 51 -34.20 -17.73 1.15
N LYS A 52 -33.45 -17.58 0.05
CA LYS A 52 -32.00 -17.80 0.02
C LYS A 52 -31.25 -16.94 1.05
N ARG A 53 -31.65 -15.68 1.23
CA ARG A 53 -31.09 -14.78 2.25
C ARG A 53 -31.49 -15.20 3.65
N GLN A 54 -32.76 -15.56 3.86
CA GLN A 54 -33.25 -16.02 5.16
C GLN A 54 -32.55 -17.31 5.61
N ASP A 55 -32.33 -18.25 4.69
CA ASP A 55 -31.59 -19.49 4.96
C ASP A 55 -30.15 -19.20 5.40
N ALA A 56 -29.47 -18.26 4.74
CA ALA A 56 -28.12 -17.86 5.11
C ALA A 56 -28.07 -17.18 6.49
N ILE A 57 -29.00 -16.27 6.78
CA ILE A 57 -29.11 -15.61 8.09
C ILE A 57 -29.40 -16.65 9.18
N ALA A 58 -30.38 -17.53 8.97
CA ALA A 58 -30.75 -18.58 9.92
C ALA A 58 -29.55 -19.49 10.23
N TRP A 59 -28.79 -19.88 9.20
CA TRP A 59 -27.57 -20.65 9.40
C TRP A 59 -26.54 -19.90 10.26
N PHE A 60 -26.28 -18.62 10.00
CA PHE A 60 -25.36 -17.82 10.84
C PHE A 60 -25.89 -17.68 12.27
N THR A 61 -27.20 -17.57 12.47
CA THR A 61 -27.85 -17.52 13.79
C THR A 61 -27.56 -18.79 14.58
N ASP A 62 -27.79 -19.95 13.96
CA ASP A 62 -27.61 -21.27 14.58
C ASP A 62 -26.12 -21.65 14.77
N ASN A 63 -25.22 -21.12 13.92
CA ASN A 63 -23.79 -21.45 13.92
C ASN A 63 -22.94 -20.32 14.52
N THR A 64 -23.16 -20.02 15.79
CA THR A 64 -22.50 -18.88 16.49
C THR A 64 -20.97 -18.88 16.39
N LEU A 65 -20.31 -20.04 16.46
CA LEU A 65 -18.84 -20.12 16.35
C LEU A 65 -18.36 -19.69 14.94
N ALA A 66 -19.00 -20.22 13.90
CA ALA A 66 -18.69 -19.87 12.52
C ALA A 66 -18.98 -18.39 12.23
N ARG A 67 -20.10 -17.86 12.75
CA ARG A 67 -20.44 -16.44 12.67
C ARG A 67 -19.36 -15.55 13.28
N ARG A 68 -18.92 -15.85 14.52
CA ARG A 68 -17.86 -15.10 15.20
C ARG A 68 -16.53 -15.15 14.45
N GLN A 69 -16.18 -16.32 13.91
CA GLN A 69 -14.98 -16.47 13.10
C GLN A 69 -15.06 -15.63 11.81
N ALA A 70 -16.19 -15.68 11.10
CA ALA A 70 -16.42 -14.88 9.90
C ALA A 70 -16.33 -13.38 10.19
N ILE A 71 -16.99 -12.90 11.25
CA ILE A 71 -16.94 -11.50 11.70
C ILE A 71 -15.50 -11.06 12.02
N SER A 72 -14.73 -11.90 12.72
CA SER A 72 -13.34 -11.61 13.05
C SER A 72 -12.50 -11.46 11.78
N LEU A 73 -12.62 -12.40 10.85
CA LEU A 73 -11.91 -12.40 9.57
C LEU A 73 -12.29 -11.19 8.72
N LEU A 74 -13.58 -10.86 8.64
CA LEU A 74 -14.08 -9.68 7.91
C LEU A 74 -13.58 -8.36 8.50
N GLY A 75 -13.30 -8.31 9.80
CA GLY A 75 -12.70 -7.14 10.44
C GLY A 75 -11.29 -6.80 9.94
N GLU A 76 -10.60 -7.76 9.31
CA GLU A 76 -9.27 -7.57 8.71
C GLU A 76 -9.34 -7.20 7.22
N VAL A 77 -10.53 -7.30 6.60
CA VAL A 77 -10.74 -7.08 5.18
C VAL A 77 -10.90 -5.59 4.89
N ALA A 78 -10.00 -5.05 4.06
CA ALA A 78 -10.14 -3.71 3.53
C ALA A 78 -11.25 -3.63 2.46
N ASP A 79 -11.61 -2.42 2.04
CA ASP A 79 -12.59 -2.21 0.98
C ASP A 79 -12.06 -2.67 -0.39
N ILE A 80 -12.14 -3.98 -0.66
CA ILE A 80 -11.62 -4.63 -1.88
C ILE A 80 -12.21 -3.99 -3.14
N GLU A 81 -13.52 -3.72 -3.15
CA GLU A 81 -14.20 -3.08 -4.28
C GLU A 81 -13.56 -1.73 -4.61
N ARG A 82 -13.28 -0.90 -3.60
CA ARG A 82 -12.59 0.39 -3.79
C ARG A 82 -11.15 0.18 -4.28
N LEU A 83 -10.42 -0.75 -3.68
CA LEU A 83 -9.01 -1.00 -4.00
C LEU A 83 -8.85 -1.49 -5.44
N ILE A 84 -9.62 -2.48 -5.87
CA ILE A 84 -9.50 -3.06 -7.21
C ILE A 84 -9.88 -2.06 -8.31
N ASN A 85 -10.88 -1.21 -8.07
CA ASN A 85 -11.24 -0.14 -8.99
C ASN A 85 -10.11 0.89 -9.16
N ARG A 86 -9.40 1.22 -8.08
CA ARG A 86 -8.23 2.11 -8.13
C ARG A 86 -7.05 1.47 -8.85
N VAL A 87 -6.85 0.16 -8.69
CA VAL A 87 -5.84 -0.61 -9.44
C VAL A 87 -6.15 -0.58 -10.93
N LYS A 88 -7.40 -0.87 -11.33
CA LYS A 88 -7.84 -0.76 -12.74
C LYS A 88 -7.67 0.64 -13.31
N GLY A 89 -7.92 1.67 -12.49
CA GLY A 89 -7.77 3.06 -12.87
C GLY A 89 -6.32 3.56 -12.92
N GLY A 90 -5.33 2.74 -12.55
CA GLY A 90 -3.92 3.14 -12.55
C GLY A 90 -3.55 4.18 -11.48
N ILE A 91 -4.42 4.39 -10.49
CA ILE A 91 -4.26 5.41 -9.43
C ILE A 91 -4.03 4.81 -8.05
N ALA A 92 -3.89 3.49 -7.96
CA ALA A 92 -3.58 2.80 -6.72
C ALA A 92 -2.18 3.16 -6.21
N VAL A 93 -2.04 3.26 -4.90
CA VAL A 93 -0.73 3.49 -4.24
C VAL A 93 -0.16 2.17 -3.69
N PRO A 94 1.16 2.07 -3.44
CA PRO A 94 1.80 0.82 -2.99
C PRO A 94 1.16 0.16 -1.77
N ARG A 95 0.80 0.95 -0.76
CA ARG A 95 0.13 0.46 0.46
C ARG A 95 -1.25 -0.15 0.19
N GLU A 96 -1.93 0.30 -0.87
CA GLU A 96 -3.23 -0.24 -1.27
C GLU A 96 -3.10 -1.66 -1.85
N LEU A 97 -1.99 -1.99 -2.54
CA LEU A 97 -1.73 -3.38 -2.95
C LEU A 97 -1.50 -4.30 -1.75
N ILE A 98 -0.78 -3.84 -0.72
CA ILE A 98 -0.60 -4.62 0.51
C ILE A 98 -1.94 -4.86 1.22
N ALA A 99 -2.78 -3.83 1.32
CA ALA A 99 -4.13 -3.97 1.89
C ALA A 99 -4.98 -4.96 1.08
N LEU A 100 -4.92 -4.90 -0.25
CA LEU A 100 -5.60 -5.84 -1.14
C LEU A 100 -5.10 -7.27 -0.90
N ARG A 101 -3.78 -7.49 -0.87
CA ARG A 101 -3.17 -8.79 -0.61
C ARG A 101 -3.67 -9.42 0.69
N ARG A 102 -3.57 -8.68 1.80
CA ARG A 102 -4.03 -9.14 3.12
C ARG A 102 -5.52 -9.48 3.13
N SER A 103 -6.33 -8.67 2.44
CA SER A 103 -7.76 -8.93 2.31
C SER A 103 -8.06 -10.20 1.51
N LEU A 104 -7.26 -10.50 0.48
CA LEU A 104 -7.38 -11.72 -0.31
C LEU A 104 -6.88 -12.97 0.44
N GLU A 105 -5.90 -12.83 1.33
CA GLU A 105 -5.38 -13.89 2.20
C GLU A 105 -6.44 -14.42 3.18
N VAL A 106 -7.46 -13.61 3.51
CA VAL A 106 -8.59 -14.00 4.37
C VAL A 106 -9.54 -14.99 3.68
N ILE A 107 -9.66 -14.94 2.36
CA ILE A 107 -10.68 -15.68 1.60
C ILE A 107 -10.61 -17.20 1.84
N PRO A 108 -9.43 -17.88 1.78
CA PRO A 108 -9.34 -19.30 2.05
C PRO A 108 -9.77 -19.71 3.46
N GLU A 109 -9.45 -18.89 4.47
CA GLU A 109 -9.87 -19.16 5.86
C GLU A 109 -11.38 -18.98 6.04
N LEU A 110 -11.95 -17.99 5.36
CA LEU A 110 -13.40 -17.78 5.34
C LEU A 110 -14.13 -18.94 4.65
N GLN A 111 -13.59 -19.47 3.55
CA GLN A 111 -14.15 -20.67 2.89
C GLN A 111 -14.17 -21.90 3.81
N LYS A 112 -13.18 -22.04 4.71
CA LYS A 112 -13.17 -23.13 5.70
C LYS A 112 -14.25 -22.92 6.76
N ALA A 113 -14.42 -21.69 7.25
CA ALA A 113 -15.44 -21.34 8.24
C ALA A 113 -16.87 -21.54 7.71
N LEU A 114 -17.07 -21.37 6.39
CA LEU A 114 -18.38 -21.45 5.72
C LEU A 114 -18.68 -22.80 5.07
N ALA A 115 -17.89 -23.84 5.32
CA ALA A 115 -18.01 -25.14 4.64
C ALA A 115 -19.45 -25.72 4.54
N PRO A 116 -20.36 -25.52 5.51
CA PRO A 116 -21.74 -26.00 5.43
C PRO A 116 -22.70 -25.18 4.53
N ILE A 117 -22.44 -23.90 4.22
CA ILE A 117 -23.21 -23.15 3.22
C ILE A 117 -22.47 -23.21 1.88
N GLY A 118 -22.83 -24.20 1.06
CA GLY A 118 -22.19 -24.45 -0.23
C GLY A 118 -22.19 -23.22 -1.16
N TRP A 119 -23.34 -22.57 -1.34
CA TRP A 119 -23.46 -21.50 -2.34
C TRP A 119 -22.62 -20.25 -1.99
N LEU A 120 -22.58 -19.82 -0.72
CA LEU A 120 -21.76 -18.66 -0.31
C LEU A 120 -20.27 -18.95 -0.45
N LYS A 121 -19.87 -20.16 -0.07
CA LYS A 121 -18.49 -20.62 -0.22
C LYS A 121 -18.07 -20.66 -1.70
N ASP A 122 -18.96 -21.09 -2.58
CA ASP A 122 -18.69 -21.20 -4.01
C ASP A 122 -18.51 -19.82 -4.67
N GLU A 123 -19.14 -18.78 -4.15
CA GLU A 123 -18.96 -17.39 -4.64
C GLU A 123 -17.64 -16.75 -4.18
N LEU A 124 -17.03 -17.24 -3.11
CA LEU A 124 -15.67 -16.85 -2.74
C LEU A 124 -14.69 -17.45 -3.75
N LYS A 125 -13.98 -16.61 -4.50
CA LYS A 125 -12.99 -17.03 -5.50
C LYS A 125 -11.57 -16.65 -5.03
N PRO A 126 -10.86 -17.50 -4.27
CA PRO A 126 -9.49 -17.23 -3.85
C PRO A 126 -8.59 -16.86 -5.04
N CYS A 127 -7.71 -15.87 -4.90
CA CYS A 127 -6.77 -15.44 -5.94
C CYS A 127 -5.31 -15.65 -5.50
N PRO A 128 -4.85 -16.91 -5.30
CA PRO A 128 -3.51 -17.18 -4.80
C PRO A 128 -2.40 -16.60 -5.71
N GLU A 129 -2.65 -16.52 -7.01
CA GLU A 129 -1.74 -15.91 -7.99
C GLU A 129 -1.53 -14.41 -7.73
N VAL A 130 -2.58 -13.69 -7.36
CA VAL A 130 -2.52 -12.26 -7.02
C VAL A 130 -1.82 -12.06 -5.69
N VAL A 131 -2.13 -12.90 -4.70
CA VAL A 131 -1.47 -12.87 -3.39
C VAL A 131 0.03 -13.11 -3.54
N ALA A 132 0.42 -14.13 -4.32
CA ALA A 132 1.81 -14.46 -4.59
C ALA A 132 2.53 -13.34 -5.34
N LEU A 133 1.91 -12.76 -6.38
CA LEU A 133 2.49 -11.65 -7.12
C LEU A 133 2.78 -10.44 -6.22
N ILE A 134 1.79 -9.98 -5.44
CA ILE A 134 1.99 -8.81 -4.56
C ILE A 134 3.02 -9.15 -3.48
N SER A 135 2.99 -10.37 -2.93
CA SER A 135 4.00 -10.85 -1.99
C SER A 135 5.40 -10.88 -2.58
N GLN A 136 5.60 -11.21 -3.85
CA GLN A 136 6.94 -11.24 -4.43
C GLN A 136 7.40 -9.86 -4.88
N ALA A 137 6.48 -9.00 -5.30
CA ALA A 137 6.81 -7.73 -5.93
C ALA A 137 6.91 -6.55 -4.94
N ILE A 138 6.03 -6.47 -3.94
CA ILE A 138 5.89 -5.28 -3.09
C ILE A 138 6.45 -5.55 -1.68
N VAL A 139 7.19 -4.58 -1.13
CA VAL A 139 7.66 -4.67 0.27
C VAL A 139 6.50 -4.49 1.26
N GLU A 140 6.62 -5.04 2.47
CA GLU A 140 5.50 -5.04 3.44
C GLU A 140 5.11 -3.65 3.95
N SER A 141 6.07 -2.73 4.02
CA SER A 141 5.86 -1.34 4.41
C SER A 141 6.42 -0.42 3.34
N PRO A 142 5.74 -0.28 2.19
CA PRO A 142 6.26 0.47 1.06
C PRO A 142 6.23 1.97 1.35
N GLY A 143 7.27 2.66 0.85
CA GLY A 143 7.32 4.12 0.76
C GLY A 143 6.31 4.66 -0.26
N SER A 144 6.36 5.96 -0.51
CA SER A 144 5.70 6.53 -1.68
C SER A 144 6.46 6.15 -2.96
N LEU A 145 5.81 6.24 -4.12
CA LEU A 145 6.51 6.01 -5.39
C LEU A 145 7.62 7.04 -5.64
N ASP A 146 7.45 8.26 -5.12
CA ASP A 146 8.44 9.34 -5.26
C ASP A 146 9.66 9.15 -4.34
N GLU A 147 9.45 8.57 -3.16
CA GLU A 147 10.53 8.25 -2.21
C GLU A 147 11.26 6.95 -2.55
N GLY A 148 10.61 6.09 -3.35
CA GLY A 148 11.08 4.76 -3.71
C GLY A 148 10.96 3.74 -2.58
N GLY A 149 11.56 2.57 -2.77
CA GLY A 149 11.50 1.48 -1.79
C GLY A 149 10.14 0.79 -1.76
N VAL A 150 9.54 0.64 -2.93
CA VAL A 150 8.25 -0.01 -3.16
C VAL A 150 8.46 -1.46 -3.59
N ILE A 151 9.40 -1.68 -4.50
CA ILE A 151 9.65 -2.99 -5.11
C ILE A 151 10.63 -3.78 -4.26
N ARG A 152 10.28 -5.04 -3.99
CA ARG A 152 11.04 -5.97 -3.19
C ARG A 152 12.35 -6.37 -3.87
N PRO A 153 13.47 -6.49 -3.12
CA PRO A 153 14.70 -7.08 -3.66
C PRO A 153 14.45 -8.49 -4.20
N GLY A 154 15.07 -8.83 -5.32
CA GLY A 154 14.91 -10.10 -6.03
C GLY A 154 13.74 -10.14 -7.01
N PHE A 155 12.90 -9.09 -7.10
CA PHE A 155 11.83 -9.02 -8.09
C PHE A 155 12.33 -8.62 -9.49
N SER A 156 13.36 -7.78 -9.56
CA SER A 156 13.97 -7.33 -10.81
C SER A 156 15.49 -7.23 -10.66
N GLU A 157 16.21 -8.07 -11.40
CA GLU A 157 17.67 -8.06 -11.43
C GLU A 157 18.23 -6.71 -11.87
N GLU A 158 17.59 -6.04 -12.85
CA GLU A 158 18.02 -4.71 -13.29
C GLU A 158 17.91 -3.68 -12.17
N LEU A 159 16.78 -3.66 -11.45
CA LEU A 159 16.58 -2.74 -10.33
C LEU A 159 17.57 -3.02 -9.19
N ASP A 160 17.82 -4.29 -8.89
CA ASP A 160 18.76 -4.68 -7.85
C ASP A 160 20.21 -4.29 -8.22
N ASN A 161 20.60 -4.47 -9.48
CA ASN A 161 21.91 -4.06 -9.99
C ASN A 161 22.10 -2.53 -9.90
N LEU A 162 21.07 -1.75 -10.23
CA LEU A 162 21.10 -0.30 -10.10
C LEU A 162 21.19 0.14 -8.63
N ARG A 163 20.41 -0.47 -7.75
CA ARG A 163 20.46 -0.22 -6.29
C ARG A 163 21.83 -0.53 -5.72
N GLN A 164 22.44 -1.65 -6.11
CA GLN A 164 23.78 -2.04 -5.69
C GLN A 164 24.84 -1.06 -6.20
N SER A 165 24.77 -0.66 -7.47
CA SER A 165 25.71 0.31 -8.05
C SER A 165 25.63 1.67 -7.34
N SER A 166 24.41 2.17 -7.07
CA SER A 166 24.20 3.40 -6.31
C SER A 166 24.75 3.29 -4.88
N LYS A 167 24.55 2.14 -4.22
CA LYS A 167 25.10 1.88 -2.88
C LYS A 167 26.63 1.87 -2.87
N ASN A 168 27.26 1.23 -3.85
CA ASN A 168 28.72 1.20 -3.99
C ASN A 168 29.29 2.61 -4.21
N ALA A 169 28.64 3.44 -5.04
CA ALA A 169 29.06 4.81 -5.27
C ALA A 169 28.92 5.69 -4.01
N LYS A 170 27.84 5.53 -3.23
CA LYS A 170 27.68 6.20 -1.92
C LYS A 170 28.74 5.77 -0.92
N GLN A 171 29.08 4.47 -0.89
CA GLN A 171 30.15 3.95 -0.05
C GLN A 171 31.51 4.56 -0.44
N TYR A 172 31.79 4.68 -1.74
CA TYR A 172 32.98 5.34 -2.22
C TYR A 172 33.10 6.79 -1.72
N LEU A 173 32.01 7.56 -1.77
CA LEU A 173 31.97 8.94 -1.26
C LEU A 173 32.16 9.00 0.26
N ALA A 174 31.64 8.03 1.02
CA ALA A 174 31.88 7.94 2.45
C ALA A 174 33.37 7.68 2.75
N ASP A 175 34.04 6.87 1.92
CA ASP A 175 35.47 6.59 2.04
C ASP A 175 36.36 7.73 1.51
N LEU A 176 35.83 8.61 0.66
CA LEU A 176 36.55 9.74 0.07
C LEU A 176 37.05 10.72 1.13
N GLU A 177 36.27 10.97 2.20
CA GLU A 177 36.71 11.84 3.30
C GLU A 177 38.03 11.35 3.91
N ARG A 178 38.15 10.06 4.18
CA ARG A 178 39.37 9.47 4.73
C ARG A 178 40.51 9.58 3.72
N LYS A 179 40.28 9.23 2.45
CA LYS A 179 41.30 9.31 1.39
C LYS A 179 41.85 10.72 1.24
N GLU A 180 40.97 11.73 1.19
CA GLU A 180 41.40 13.12 1.05
C GLU A 180 42.08 13.66 2.31
N ARG A 181 41.67 13.23 3.51
CA ARG A 181 42.40 13.54 4.76
C ARG A 181 43.83 12.98 4.74
N GLU A 182 44.01 11.74 4.29
CA GLU A 182 45.32 11.09 4.20
C GLU A 182 46.20 11.75 3.12
N LYS A 183 45.61 12.06 1.95
CA LYS A 183 46.30 12.72 0.83
C LYS A 183 46.75 14.15 1.16
N THR A 184 45.90 14.93 1.81
CA THR A 184 46.16 16.37 2.07
C THR A 184 46.80 16.64 3.44
N GLY A 185 46.70 15.71 4.39
CA GLY A 185 47.09 15.92 5.79
C GLY A 185 46.10 16.78 6.59
N ILE A 186 45.00 17.25 5.98
CA ILE A 186 44.04 18.16 6.62
C ILE A 186 43.05 17.37 7.48
N LYS A 187 43.35 17.20 8.77
CA LYS A 187 42.49 16.44 9.71
C LYS A 187 41.06 16.98 9.85
N SER A 188 40.85 18.28 9.61
CA SER A 188 39.53 18.92 9.72
C SER A 188 38.67 18.82 8.46
N LEU A 189 39.19 18.24 7.36
CA LEU A 189 38.48 18.09 6.09
C LEU A 189 37.22 17.24 6.27
N LYS A 190 36.08 17.67 5.73
CA LYS A 190 34.82 16.91 5.79
C LYS A 190 34.18 16.81 4.41
N VAL A 191 33.64 15.64 4.07
CA VAL A 191 32.80 15.48 2.88
C VAL A 191 31.34 15.58 3.32
N GLY A 192 30.61 16.54 2.75
CA GLY A 192 29.21 16.79 3.06
C GLY A 192 28.33 16.75 1.81
N PHE A 193 27.02 16.67 2.03
CA PHE A 193 26.01 16.79 0.99
C PHE A 193 25.03 17.92 1.32
N ASN A 194 24.67 18.71 0.32
CA ASN A 194 23.61 19.71 0.40
C ASN A 194 22.65 19.50 -0.77
N ARG A 195 21.33 19.58 -0.55
CA ARG A 195 20.33 19.41 -1.62
C ARG A 195 20.48 20.40 -2.79
N VAL A 196 20.94 21.63 -2.52
CA VAL A 196 21.07 22.69 -3.53
C VAL A 196 22.42 22.63 -4.24
N PHE A 197 23.49 22.39 -3.46
CA PHE A 197 24.85 22.45 -3.98
C PHE A 197 25.46 21.08 -4.22
N GLY A 198 24.78 19.99 -3.91
CA GLY A 198 25.33 18.66 -4.08
C GLY A 198 26.41 18.29 -3.06
N TYR A 199 27.28 17.34 -3.42
CA TYR A 199 28.44 16.96 -2.62
C TYR A 199 29.52 18.05 -2.62
N TYR A 200 30.23 18.18 -1.49
CA TYR A 200 31.32 19.13 -1.31
C TYR A 200 32.36 18.64 -0.31
N ILE A 201 33.55 19.20 -0.42
CA ILE A 201 34.65 19.04 0.54
C ILE A 201 34.78 20.36 1.30
N GLU A 202 34.60 20.33 2.62
CA GLU A 202 34.72 21.50 3.48
C GLU A 202 36.10 21.54 4.16
N VAL A 203 36.79 22.68 4.02
CA VAL A 203 38.10 22.93 4.62
C VAL A 203 38.03 24.17 5.50
N SER A 204 38.51 24.04 6.74
CA SER A 204 38.54 25.15 7.71
C SER A 204 39.53 26.24 7.31
N LYS A 205 39.22 27.51 7.63
CA LYS A 205 40.07 28.68 7.34
C LYS A 205 41.58 28.50 7.56
N PRO A 206 42.06 27.92 8.69
CA PRO A 206 43.50 27.76 8.94
C PRO A 206 44.22 26.83 7.96
N ASN A 207 43.49 25.93 7.30
CA ASN A 207 44.04 24.89 6.44
C ASN A 207 43.88 25.20 4.95
N LEU A 208 43.39 26.39 4.59
CA LEU A 208 43.16 26.78 3.19
C LEU A 208 44.45 26.83 2.37
N SER A 209 45.60 27.12 2.99
CA SER A 209 46.91 27.09 2.32
C SER A 209 47.39 25.68 1.96
N GLN A 210 46.80 24.64 2.56
CA GLN A 210 47.12 23.23 2.29
C GLN A 210 46.20 22.62 1.23
N VAL A 211 45.22 23.38 0.71
CA VAL A 211 44.27 22.89 -0.30
C VAL A 211 45.00 22.67 -1.63
N PRO A 212 44.91 21.47 -2.21
CA PRO A 212 45.50 21.16 -3.51
C PRO A 212 44.94 22.02 -4.67
N GLN A 213 45.68 22.17 -5.76
CA GLN A 213 45.24 22.98 -6.92
C GLN A 213 44.10 22.35 -7.73
N ASP A 214 43.90 21.03 -7.64
CA ASP A 214 42.81 20.29 -8.28
C ASP A 214 41.44 20.51 -7.62
N TYR A 215 41.41 21.22 -6.49
CA TYR A 215 40.17 21.58 -5.78
C TYR A 215 39.56 22.85 -6.36
N ILE A 216 38.34 22.72 -6.88
CA ILE A 216 37.61 23.86 -7.46
C ILE A 216 36.68 24.44 -6.40
N ARG A 217 36.85 25.72 -6.08
CA ARG A 217 36.05 26.41 -5.05
C ARG A 217 34.58 26.49 -5.46
N LYS A 218 33.69 26.11 -4.54
CA LYS A 218 32.23 26.03 -4.72
C LYS A 218 31.46 27.08 -3.93
N GLN A 219 31.84 27.30 -2.67
CA GLN A 219 31.15 28.22 -1.76
C GLN A 219 32.09 28.70 -0.64
N THR A 220 32.01 29.97 -0.25
CA THR A 220 32.75 30.52 0.91
C THR A 220 31.83 30.59 2.13
N LEU A 221 32.31 30.17 3.30
CA LEU A 221 31.59 30.20 4.57
C LEU A 221 32.33 31.07 5.59
N VAL A 222 31.65 31.42 6.70
CA VAL A 222 32.26 32.19 7.80
C VAL A 222 33.44 31.45 8.43
N GLY A 223 33.36 30.12 8.54
CA GLY A 223 34.36 29.25 9.18
C GLY A 223 35.34 28.54 8.23
N GLY A 224 35.16 28.63 6.92
CA GLY A 224 35.93 27.84 5.95
C GLY A 224 35.47 28.02 4.51
N GLU A 225 35.96 27.18 3.62
CA GLU A 225 35.55 27.15 2.21
C GLU A 225 35.14 25.73 1.79
N ARG A 226 34.23 25.64 0.84
CA ARG A 226 33.77 24.40 0.22
C ARG A 226 34.32 24.28 -1.19
N PHE A 227 34.78 23.09 -1.53
CA PHE A 227 35.39 22.73 -2.80
C PHE A 227 34.70 21.50 -3.39
N PHE A 228 34.97 21.22 -4.66
CA PHE A 228 34.73 19.93 -5.28
C PHE A 228 35.93 19.54 -6.13
N THR A 229 36.12 18.23 -6.34
CA THR A 229 37.09 17.70 -7.29
C THR A 229 36.36 17.15 -8.52
N PRO A 230 37.03 17.00 -9.68
CA PRO A 230 36.45 16.32 -10.85
C PRO A 230 35.90 14.93 -10.49
N GLU A 231 36.67 14.16 -9.72
CA GLU A 231 36.28 12.84 -9.23
C GLU A 231 34.99 12.89 -8.37
N LEU A 232 34.90 13.81 -7.40
CA LEU A 232 33.69 13.98 -6.58
C LEU A 232 32.46 14.23 -7.46
N LYS A 233 32.63 15.07 -8.49
CA LYS A 233 31.55 15.45 -9.41
C LYS A 233 31.12 14.29 -10.31
N GLU A 234 32.04 13.43 -10.74
CA GLU A 234 31.75 12.21 -11.50
C GLU A 234 30.91 11.23 -10.67
N TYR A 235 31.33 10.94 -9.43
CA TYR A 235 30.57 10.05 -8.53
C TYR A 235 29.21 10.62 -8.15
N GLU A 236 29.12 11.94 -7.91
CA GLU A 236 27.85 12.62 -7.68
C GLU A 236 26.89 12.43 -8.86
N SER A 237 27.38 12.65 -10.08
CA SER A 237 26.59 12.51 -11.30
C SER A 237 26.15 11.05 -11.51
N LEU A 238 27.02 10.09 -11.22
CA LEU A 238 26.69 8.66 -11.26
C LEU A 238 25.59 8.30 -10.27
N ILE A 239 25.64 8.82 -9.03
CA ILE A 239 24.61 8.57 -8.01
C ILE A 239 23.27 9.17 -8.42
N LEU A 240 23.25 10.42 -8.87
CA LEU A 240 22.02 11.10 -9.27
C LEU A 240 21.36 10.38 -10.45
N ASN A 241 22.12 10.09 -11.50
CA ASN A 241 21.62 9.33 -12.67
C ASN A 241 21.10 7.95 -12.26
N ALA A 242 21.78 7.25 -11.35
CA ALA A 242 21.33 5.97 -10.84
C ALA A 242 20.03 6.11 -10.04
N GLN A 243 19.88 7.16 -9.22
CA GLN A 243 18.66 7.41 -8.45
C GLN A 243 17.46 7.70 -9.35
N ASP A 244 17.63 8.53 -10.38
CA ASP A 244 16.57 8.83 -11.34
C ASP A 244 16.13 7.56 -12.09
N ARG A 245 17.09 6.75 -12.55
CA ARG A 245 16.80 5.49 -13.23
C ARG A 245 16.15 4.45 -12.32
N ILE A 246 16.55 4.39 -11.05
CA ILE A 246 15.91 3.56 -10.03
C ILE A 246 14.44 3.97 -9.86
N ALA A 247 14.18 5.26 -9.68
CA ALA A 247 12.82 5.76 -9.48
C ALA A 247 11.93 5.50 -10.70
N GLU A 248 12.46 5.72 -11.91
CA GLU A 248 11.75 5.44 -13.15
C GLU A 248 11.42 3.94 -13.28
N LEU A 249 12.42 3.07 -13.13
CA LEU A 249 12.25 1.62 -13.26
C LEU A 249 11.33 1.06 -12.16
N GLU A 250 11.45 1.53 -10.93
CA GLU A 250 10.59 1.15 -9.82
C GLU A 250 9.13 1.53 -10.09
N GLY A 251 8.89 2.74 -10.62
CA GLY A 251 7.56 3.18 -11.04
C GLY A 251 6.99 2.36 -12.21
N GLN A 252 7.83 1.96 -13.18
CA GLN A 252 7.43 1.08 -14.27
C GLN A 252 7.04 -0.32 -13.77
N LEU A 253 7.88 -0.94 -12.92
CA LEU A 253 7.62 -2.25 -12.33
C LEU A 253 6.35 -2.23 -11.46
N PHE A 254 6.13 -1.17 -10.67
CA PHE A 254 4.91 -1.02 -9.90
C PHE A 254 3.66 -0.97 -10.79
N ARG A 255 3.70 -0.18 -11.89
CA ARG A 255 2.59 -0.13 -12.86
C ARG A 255 2.33 -1.48 -13.51
N GLN A 256 3.39 -2.22 -13.84
CA GLN A 256 3.28 -3.58 -14.39
C GLN A 256 2.58 -4.52 -13.40
N VAL A 257 2.95 -4.47 -12.11
CA VAL A 257 2.28 -5.26 -11.06
C VAL A 257 0.80 -4.88 -10.97
N CYS A 258 0.48 -3.58 -10.95
CA CYS A 258 -0.92 -3.12 -10.97
C CYS A 258 -1.70 -3.65 -12.18
N GLN A 259 -1.10 -3.68 -13.37
CA GLN A 259 -1.74 -4.21 -14.57
C GLN A 259 -2.02 -5.71 -14.45
N GLN A 260 -1.05 -6.48 -13.94
CA GLN A 260 -1.21 -7.93 -13.73
C GLN A 260 -2.28 -8.24 -12.68
N VAL A 261 -2.33 -7.48 -11.57
CA VAL A 261 -3.41 -7.57 -10.59
C VAL A 261 -4.76 -7.20 -11.21
N GLY A 262 -4.79 -6.14 -12.02
CA GLY A 262 -5.98 -5.65 -12.73
C GLY A 262 -6.57 -6.67 -13.71
N ALA A 263 -5.77 -7.58 -14.26
CA ALA A 263 -6.26 -8.68 -15.10
C ALA A 263 -7.15 -9.68 -14.33
N SER A 264 -6.99 -9.76 -13.01
CA SER A 264 -7.82 -10.61 -12.13
C SER A 264 -9.00 -9.84 -11.51
N ALA A 265 -9.27 -8.62 -11.95
CA ALA A 265 -10.22 -7.74 -11.29
C ALA A 265 -11.64 -8.29 -11.23
N GLU A 266 -12.11 -8.98 -12.27
CA GLU A 266 -13.47 -9.57 -12.27
C GLU A 266 -13.62 -10.64 -11.17
N ARG A 267 -12.61 -11.51 -11.02
CA ARG A 267 -12.57 -12.54 -9.98
C ARG A 267 -12.49 -11.95 -8.57
N ILE A 268 -11.68 -10.90 -8.41
CA ILE A 268 -11.55 -10.15 -7.15
C ILE A 268 -12.87 -9.46 -6.80
N SER A 269 -13.51 -8.81 -7.78
CA SER A 269 -14.79 -8.15 -7.61
C SER A 269 -15.90 -9.14 -7.25
N ALA A 270 -15.96 -10.31 -7.89
CA ALA A 270 -16.90 -11.37 -7.51
C ALA A 270 -16.74 -11.78 -6.05
N SER A 271 -15.50 -11.98 -5.59
CA SER A 271 -15.22 -12.28 -4.19
C SER A 271 -15.62 -11.12 -3.26
N SER A 272 -15.45 -9.86 -3.68
CA SER A 272 -15.88 -8.70 -2.88
C SER A 272 -17.40 -8.66 -2.67
N LEU A 273 -18.19 -9.08 -3.66
CA LEU A 273 -19.64 -9.18 -3.53
C LEU A 273 -20.03 -10.30 -2.56
N ALA A 274 -19.40 -11.47 -2.69
CA ALA A 274 -19.61 -12.58 -1.77
C ALA A 274 -19.24 -12.21 -0.32
N LEU A 275 -18.13 -11.49 -0.12
CA LEU A 275 -17.73 -10.98 1.19
C LEU A 275 -18.74 -9.98 1.76
N ALA A 276 -19.29 -9.09 0.93
CA ALA A 276 -20.34 -8.17 1.35
C ALA A 276 -21.62 -8.91 1.77
N ASP A 277 -22.02 -9.95 1.03
CA ASP A 277 -23.15 -10.81 1.39
C ASP A 277 -22.91 -11.51 2.73
N ILE A 278 -21.75 -12.13 2.91
CA ILE A 278 -21.37 -12.82 4.16
C ILE A 278 -21.39 -11.86 5.35
N ASP A 279 -20.86 -10.66 5.17
CA ASP A 279 -20.84 -9.61 6.20
C ASP A 279 -22.25 -9.15 6.57
N ALA A 280 -23.10 -8.89 5.57
CA ALA A 280 -24.49 -8.49 5.80
C ALA A 280 -25.30 -9.59 6.49
N PHE A 281 -25.16 -10.85 6.09
CA PHE A 281 -25.86 -11.98 6.73
C PHE A 281 -25.36 -12.21 8.16
N SER A 282 -24.05 -12.15 8.37
CA SER A 282 -23.46 -12.29 9.71
C SER A 282 -23.91 -11.19 10.66
N ALA A 283 -23.98 -9.93 10.17
CA ALA A 283 -24.47 -8.79 10.92
C ALA A 283 -25.95 -8.92 11.28
N LEU A 284 -26.79 -9.32 10.33
CA LEU A 284 -28.23 -9.54 10.57
C LEU A 284 -28.50 -10.70 11.54
N ALA A 285 -27.62 -11.72 11.56
CA ALA A 285 -27.69 -12.82 12.51
C ALA A 285 -27.11 -12.48 13.91
N GLU A 286 -26.41 -11.36 14.06
CA GLU A 286 -25.97 -10.84 15.36
C GLU A 286 -27.07 -10.02 16.05
N TRP A 287 -28.08 -9.59 15.29
CA TRP A 287 -29.21 -8.84 15.82
C TRP A 287 -30.10 -9.73 16.71
N PRO A 288 -30.47 -9.26 17.93
CA PRO A 288 -31.23 -10.04 18.90
C PRO A 288 -32.71 -10.25 18.53
#